data_AF-A0A954I8J5-F1
#
_entry.id   AF-A0A954I8J5-F1
#
_cell.length_a   1.000
_cell.length_b   1.000
_cell.length_c   1.000
_cell.angle_alpha   90.00
_cell.angle_beta   90.00
_cell.angle_gamma   90.00
#
_symmetry.space_group_name_H-M   'P 1'
#
loop_
_entity.id
_entity.type
_entity.pdbx_description
1 polymer ?
#
loop_
_entity_poly.entity_id
_entity_poly.type
_entity_poly.pdbx_seq_one_letter_code
_entity_poly.pdbx_strand_id
1 'polypeptide(L)'
;MKKLCAPIAALALLVTSVGLVSSAQSGQTKSRSTAASKETASKEKAAKDVATKYRRLPSGFGALELSDEQKEEIYSIREDYGSRIDDLEQQLADLRAEMTDEIEDVLTTTQKRALTDSRKSDTNSNNEEKTTDETETAEKKPTSSSKRTSTKKSTSSTKK
;
A
#
# COMPACT_ATOMS: atom_id res chain seq x y z
N MET A 1 6.30 36.81 -42.10
CA MET A 1 7.45 37.75 -42.01
C MET A 1 7.48 38.33 -40.60
N LYS A 2 8.61 38.15 -39.90
CA LYS A 2 9.22 39.03 -38.85
C LYS A 2 8.31 39.43 -37.67
N LYS A 3 8.39 38.69 -36.54
CA LYS A 3 9.09 39.04 -35.28
C LYS A 3 8.54 40.26 -34.55
N LEU A 4 7.98 40.08 -33.35
CA LEU A 4 7.99 41.01 -32.20
C LEU A 4 7.86 40.13 -30.93
N CYS A 5 8.93 39.90 -30.17
CA CYS A 5 9.55 40.78 -29.17
C CYS A 5 8.95 40.53 -27.77
N ALA A 6 9.62 39.67 -27.02
CA ALA A 6 9.54 39.62 -25.56
C ALA A 6 10.51 40.65 -24.97
N PRO A 7 10.22 41.18 -23.77
CA PRO A 7 11.26 41.52 -22.83
C PRO A 7 11.14 40.68 -21.55
N ILE A 8 12.24 39.99 -21.27
CA ILE A 8 12.62 39.49 -19.96
C ILE A 8 12.88 40.70 -19.07
N ALA A 9 12.18 40.82 -17.94
CA ALA A 9 12.54 41.74 -16.86
C ALA A 9 12.81 40.91 -15.61
N ALA A 10 14.09 40.72 -15.32
CA ALA A 10 14.59 40.26 -14.05
C ALA A 10 14.35 41.35 -12.98
N LEU A 11 13.88 40.97 -11.79
CA LEU A 11 14.09 41.79 -10.59
C LEU A 11 14.07 40.94 -9.31
N ALA A 12 15.22 40.94 -8.64
CA ALA A 12 15.47 40.98 -7.19
C ALA A 12 14.79 39.93 -6.27
N LEU A 13 15.57 39.01 -5.69
CA LEU A 13 16.27 39.14 -4.39
C LEU A 13 15.36 39.04 -3.14
N LEU A 14 15.50 37.89 -2.46
CA LEU A 14 15.96 37.77 -1.07
C LEU A 14 15.07 38.31 0.06
N VAL A 15 14.30 37.42 0.70
CA VAL A 15 14.13 37.43 2.18
C VAL A 15 14.17 35.99 2.69
N THR A 16 15.34 35.57 3.15
CA THR A 16 15.53 34.46 4.09
C THR A 16 15.23 34.97 5.50
N SER A 17 14.11 34.57 6.09
CA SER A 17 13.88 34.76 7.52
C SER A 17 14.30 33.50 8.27
N VAL A 18 15.58 33.47 8.65
CA VAL A 18 16.09 32.67 9.76
C VAL A 18 15.50 33.27 11.04
N GLY A 19 14.72 32.47 11.77
CA GLY A 19 14.14 32.83 13.06
C GLY A 19 14.25 31.68 14.03
N LEU A 20 15.48 31.43 14.50
CA LEU A 20 15.74 30.57 15.66
C LEU A 20 15.57 31.45 16.91
N VAL A 21 14.49 31.27 17.68
CA VAL A 21 14.42 31.74 19.06
C VAL A 21 14.13 30.54 19.95
N SER A 22 15.17 30.17 20.69
CA SER A 22 15.15 29.22 21.78
C SER A 22 14.97 30.04 23.06
N SER A 23 13.85 29.86 23.75
CA SER A 23 13.69 30.32 25.12
C SER A 23 13.16 29.15 25.95
N ALA A 24 14.09 28.52 26.64
CA ALA A 24 13.84 27.64 27.77
C ALA A 24 13.11 28.42 28.87
N GLN A 25 11.95 27.93 29.31
CA GLN A 25 11.41 28.30 30.61
C GLN A 25 11.01 27.03 31.37
N SER A 26 11.82 26.76 32.39
CA SER A 26 11.63 25.77 33.44
C SER A 26 10.53 26.22 34.40
N GLY A 27 9.70 25.27 34.84
CA GLY A 27 9.13 25.27 36.19
C GLY A 27 7.72 25.82 36.37
N GLN A 28 6.70 24.96 36.22
CA GLN A 28 5.60 24.95 37.19
C GLN A 28 4.98 23.55 37.31
N THR A 29 5.30 22.90 38.43
CA THR A 29 4.56 21.78 38.99
C THR A 29 3.21 22.27 39.51
N LYS A 30 2.10 21.84 38.89
CA LYS A 30 0.82 21.76 39.61
C LYS A 30 -0.01 20.59 39.11
N SER A 31 -0.07 19.59 39.98
CA SER A 31 -0.97 18.45 39.96
C SER A 31 -2.43 18.86 39.72
N ARG A 32 -3.00 18.40 38.62
CA ARG A 32 -4.44 18.13 38.48
C ARG A 32 -4.63 16.93 37.55
N SER A 33 -4.62 15.75 38.17
CA SER A 33 -5.38 14.59 37.70
C SER A 33 -6.86 15.03 37.59
N THR A 34 -7.70 14.64 36.65
CA THR A 34 -7.94 13.37 35.94
C THR A 34 -8.83 13.72 34.73
N ALA A 35 -8.35 13.62 33.47
CA ALA A 35 -9.20 13.59 32.25
C ALA A 35 -8.41 13.51 30.91
N ALA A 36 -7.11 13.19 30.91
CA ALA A 36 -6.28 13.24 29.69
C ALA A 36 -5.41 11.98 29.49
N SER A 37 -5.96 10.80 29.79
CA SER A 37 -5.22 9.53 29.69
C SER A 37 -5.79 8.57 28.63
N LYS A 38 -6.45 9.09 27.59
CA LYS A 38 -6.92 8.29 26.45
C LYS A 38 -6.33 8.70 25.08
N GLU A 39 -5.57 9.80 25.03
CA GLU A 39 -5.01 10.30 23.76
C GLU A 39 -3.50 10.06 23.62
N THR A 40 -2.76 10.01 24.74
CA THR A 40 -1.31 9.73 24.73
C THR A 40 -0.96 8.26 24.48
N ALA A 41 -1.82 7.32 24.91
CA ALA A 41 -1.62 5.89 24.65
C ALA A 41 -1.87 5.50 23.18
N SER A 42 -2.68 6.27 22.44
CA SER A 42 -2.96 6.01 21.03
C SER A 42 -1.81 6.46 20.12
N LYS A 43 -1.15 7.57 20.48
CA LYS A 43 -0.05 8.12 19.70
C LYS A 43 1.26 7.31 19.87
N GLU A 44 1.49 6.76 21.06
CA GLU A 44 2.65 5.89 21.31
C GLU A 44 2.51 4.52 20.63
N LYS A 45 1.29 3.97 20.58
CA LYS A 45 1.03 2.75 19.81
C LYS A 45 1.19 2.97 18.31
N ALA A 46 0.64 4.06 17.76
CA ALA A 46 0.78 4.36 16.34
C ALA A 46 2.24 4.59 15.92
N ALA A 47 3.04 5.28 16.74
CA ALA A 47 4.46 5.48 16.47
C ALA A 47 5.28 4.18 16.55
N LYS A 48 4.98 3.29 17.49
CA LYS A 48 5.61 1.95 17.56
C LYS A 48 5.20 1.06 16.39
N ASP A 49 3.95 1.13 15.95
CA ASP A 49 3.45 0.31 14.83
C ASP A 49 4.17 0.65 13.52
N VAL A 50 4.29 1.95 13.22
CA VAL A 50 5.05 2.45 12.07
C VAL A 50 6.53 2.06 12.14
N ALA A 51 7.18 2.23 13.30
CA ALA A 51 8.57 1.82 13.50
C ALA A 51 8.76 0.31 13.32
N THR A 52 7.75 -0.53 13.62
CA THR A 52 7.84 -1.97 13.40
C THR A 52 7.60 -2.41 11.96
N LYS A 53 6.83 -1.65 11.17
CA LYS A 53 6.52 -1.95 9.76
C LYS A 53 7.80 -2.05 8.90
N TYR A 54 8.77 -1.17 9.13
CA TYR A 54 9.98 -1.06 8.31
C TYR A 54 11.21 -1.78 8.88
N ARG A 55 11.10 -2.36 10.08
CA ARG A 55 12.22 -3.04 10.77
C ARG A 55 12.55 -4.45 10.26
N ARG A 56 12.04 -4.81 9.08
CA ARG A 56 12.35 -6.08 8.43
C ARG A 56 13.43 -5.87 7.40
N LEU A 57 14.36 -6.82 7.30
CA LEU A 57 15.32 -6.79 6.19
C LEU A 57 14.60 -7.09 4.87
N PRO A 58 15.02 -6.47 3.75
CA PRO A 58 14.54 -6.85 2.44
C PRO A 58 14.81 -8.34 2.16
N SER A 59 13.99 -8.94 1.29
CA SER A 59 14.16 -10.33 0.91
C SER A 59 15.56 -10.59 0.35
N GLY A 60 16.19 -11.68 0.78
CA GLY A 60 17.55 -12.06 0.36
C GLY A 60 18.69 -11.38 1.15
N PHE A 61 18.44 -10.28 1.85
CA PHE A 61 19.49 -9.57 2.59
C PHE A 61 19.90 -10.27 3.90
N GLY A 62 19.04 -11.14 4.43
CA GLY A 62 19.34 -11.92 5.64
C GLY A 62 20.49 -12.92 5.47
N ALA A 63 20.84 -13.29 4.24
CA ALA A 63 21.92 -14.24 3.94
C ALA A 63 23.28 -13.57 3.72
N LEU A 64 23.36 -12.23 3.74
CA LEU A 64 24.56 -11.48 3.38
C LEU A 64 25.51 -11.19 4.57
N GLU A 65 25.26 -11.81 5.73
CA GLU A 65 26.06 -11.62 6.96
C GLU A 65 26.34 -10.14 7.29
N LEU A 66 25.30 -9.30 7.18
CA LEU A 66 25.39 -7.86 7.40
C LEU A 66 25.79 -7.53 8.84
N SER A 67 26.62 -6.50 9.01
CA SER A 67 26.90 -5.92 10.33
C SER A 67 25.64 -5.27 10.92
N ASP A 68 25.63 -5.07 12.23
CA ASP A 68 24.49 -4.44 12.87
C ASP A 68 24.35 -2.97 12.46
N GLU A 69 25.45 -2.25 12.21
CA GLU A 69 25.37 -0.89 11.66
C GLU A 69 24.73 -0.88 10.27
N GLN A 70 25.09 -1.82 9.40
CA GLN A 70 24.50 -1.93 8.06
C GLN A 70 22.99 -2.24 8.12
N LYS A 71 22.56 -3.08 9.06
CA LYS A 71 21.13 -3.38 9.24
C LYS A 71 20.36 -2.15 9.70
N GLU A 72 20.89 -1.40 10.66
CA GLU A 72 20.24 -0.17 11.15
C GLU A 72 20.16 0.91 10.06
N GLU A 73 21.20 1.03 9.22
CA GLU A 73 21.16 1.93 8.06
C GLU A 73 20.09 1.48 7.05
N ILE A 74 20.00 0.18 6.76
CA ILE A 74 18.94 -0.37 5.90
C ILE A 74 17.55 -0.09 6.49
N TYR A 75 17.35 -0.26 7.80
CA TYR A 75 16.07 0.02 8.44
C TYR A 75 15.69 1.50 8.33
N SER A 76 16.65 2.39 8.57
CA SER A 76 16.44 3.85 8.45
C SER A 76 16.03 4.23 7.03
N ILE A 77 16.73 3.70 6.02
CA ILE A 77 16.39 3.92 4.61
C ILE A 77 14.98 3.40 4.30
N ARG A 78 14.62 2.21 4.80
CA ARG A 78 13.27 1.65 4.57
C ARG A 78 12.17 2.46 5.24
N GLU A 79 12.41 3.03 6.41
CA GLU A 79 11.44 3.88 7.11
C GLU A 79 11.21 5.19 6.36
N ASP A 80 12.28 5.85 5.94
CA ASP A 80 12.23 7.13 5.21
C ASP A 80 11.50 6.99 3.88
N TYR A 81 11.89 6.01 3.07
CA TYR A 81 11.25 5.79 1.77
C TYR A 81 9.88 5.13 1.90
N GLY A 82 9.71 4.25 2.89
CA GLY A 82 8.43 3.60 3.16
C GLY A 82 7.33 4.59 3.47
N SER A 83 7.61 5.59 4.32
CA SER A 83 6.64 6.64 4.65
C SER A 83 6.25 7.46 3.41
N ARG A 84 7.22 7.84 2.57
CA ARG A 84 6.95 8.57 1.33
C ARG A 84 6.17 7.74 0.30
N ILE A 85 6.42 6.43 0.25
CA ILE A 85 5.68 5.52 -0.62
C ILE A 85 4.23 5.44 -0.16
N ASP A 86 3.98 5.25 1.14
CA ASP A 86 2.62 5.21 1.69
C ASP A 86 1.84 6.50 1.36
N ASP A 87 2.47 7.68 1.52
CA ASP A 87 1.87 8.97 1.18
C ASP A 87 1.53 9.09 -0.32
N LEU A 88 2.41 8.59 -1.20
CA LEU A 88 2.19 8.59 -2.64
C LEU A 88 1.10 7.61 -3.05
N GLU A 89 1.04 6.43 -2.42
CA GLU A 89 -0.01 5.44 -2.65
C GLU A 89 -1.38 6.00 -2.26
N GLN A 90 -1.46 6.76 -1.17
CA GLN A 90 -2.69 7.43 -0.77
C GLN A 90 -3.12 8.48 -1.79
N GLN A 91 -2.22 9.36 -2.21
CA GLN A 91 -2.51 10.36 -3.26
C GLN A 91 -2.96 9.70 -4.57
N LEU A 92 -2.35 8.57 -4.91
CA LEU A 92 -2.71 7.82 -6.11
C LEU A 92 -4.10 7.18 -5.97
N ALA A 93 -4.44 6.65 -4.80
CA ALA A 93 -5.76 6.13 -4.51
C ALA A 93 -6.84 7.23 -4.62
N ASP A 94 -6.57 8.41 -4.05
CA ASP A 94 -7.46 9.57 -4.11
C ASP A 94 -7.69 10.03 -5.56
N LEU A 95 -6.61 10.18 -6.34
CA LEU A 95 -6.70 10.54 -7.77
C LEU A 95 -7.45 9.49 -8.60
N ARG A 96 -7.29 8.19 -8.30
CA ARG A 96 -8.04 7.14 -8.98
C ARG A 96 -9.53 7.21 -8.65
N ALA A 97 -9.88 7.53 -7.41
CA ALA A 97 -11.27 7.72 -7.00
C ALA A 97 -11.88 8.94 -7.72
N GLU A 98 -11.20 10.08 -7.70
CA GLU A 98 -11.63 11.31 -8.39
C GLU A 98 -11.79 11.08 -9.90
N MET A 99 -10.81 10.44 -10.55
CA MET A 99 -10.91 10.07 -11.96
C MET A 99 -12.14 9.18 -12.23
N THR A 100 -12.44 8.24 -11.34
CA THR A 100 -13.60 7.35 -11.49
C THR A 100 -14.90 8.14 -11.36
N ASP A 101 -14.99 9.05 -10.38
CA ASP A 101 -16.15 9.92 -10.18
C ASP A 101 -16.39 10.83 -11.40
N GLU A 102 -15.33 11.45 -11.93
CA GLU A 102 -15.41 12.27 -13.15
C GLU A 102 -15.86 11.46 -14.37
N ILE A 103 -15.36 10.22 -14.52
CA ILE A 103 -15.80 9.30 -15.57
C ILE A 103 -17.28 8.93 -15.40
N GLU A 104 -17.74 8.72 -14.16
CA GLU A 104 -19.14 8.42 -13.92
C GLU A 104 -20.02 9.64 -14.19
N ASP A 105 -19.56 10.85 -13.93
CA ASP A 105 -20.32 12.07 -14.13
C ASP A 105 -20.66 12.41 -15.58
N VAL A 106 -19.89 11.90 -16.54
CA VAL A 106 -20.24 12.00 -17.97
C VAL A 106 -21.28 10.97 -18.42
N LEU A 107 -21.67 10.02 -17.56
CA LEU A 107 -22.66 9.00 -17.89
C LEU A 107 -24.10 9.51 -17.75
N THR A 108 -24.97 9.00 -18.62
CA THR A 108 -26.41 9.19 -18.48
C THR A 108 -26.99 8.43 -17.28
N THR A 109 -28.14 8.86 -16.78
CA THR A 109 -28.83 8.19 -15.65
C THR A 109 -29.06 6.69 -15.90
N THR A 110 -29.43 6.32 -17.13
CA THR A 110 -29.64 4.92 -17.50
C THR A 110 -28.35 4.11 -17.46
N GLN A 111 -27.22 4.69 -17.90
CA GLN A 111 -25.90 4.05 -17.84
C GLN A 111 -25.40 3.93 -16.40
N LYS A 112 -25.56 4.96 -15.56
CA LYS A 112 -25.23 4.90 -14.12
C LYS A 112 -25.99 3.79 -13.40
N ARG A 113 -27.28 3.62 -13.73
CA ARG A 113 -28.11 2.53 -13.18
C ARG A 113 -27.59 1.16 -13.58
N ALA A 114 -27.31 0.95 -14.87
CA ALA A 114 -26.74 -0.29 -15.36
C ALA A 114 -25.39 -0.62 -14.69
N LEU A 115 -24.50 0.37 -14.54
CA LEU A 115 -23.22 0.22 -13.86
C LEU A 115 -23.39 -0.20 -12.38
N THR A 116 -24.34 0.42 -11.68
CA THR A 116 -24.64 0.08 -10.28
C THR A 116 -25.19 -1.34 -10.14
N ASP A 117 -26.05 -1.77 -11.06
CA ASP A 117 -26.63 -3.10 -11.04
C ASP A 117 -25.56 -4.18 -11.32
N SER A 118 -24.62 -3.93 -12.25
CA SER A 118 -23.47 -4.81 -12.48
C SER A 118 -22.55 -4.94 -11.26
N ARG A 119 -22.26 -3.84 -10.55
CA ARG A 119 -21.42 -3.90 -9.33
C ARG A 119 -22.05 -4.75 -8.23
N LYS A 120 -23.38 -4.73 -8.08
CA LYS A 120 -24.10 -5.54 -7.08
C LYS A 120 -24.06 -7.03 -7.40
N SER A 121 -24.17 -7.41 -8.67
CA SER A 121 -24.10 -8.83 -9.07
C SER A 121 -22.72 -9.43 -8.76
N ASP A 122 -21.64 -8.69 -9.01
CA ASP A 122 -20.27 -9.17 -8.77
C ASP A 122 -19.98 -9.41 -7.29
N THR A 123 -20.58 -8.60 -6.40
CA THR A 123 -20.47 -8.79 -4.94
C THR A 123 -21.28 -9.98 -4.42
N ASN A 124 -22.39 -10.33 -5.09
CA ASN A 124 -23.28 -11.40 -4.60
C ASN A 124 -22.81 -12.79 -5.05
N SER A 125 -22.22 -12.91 -6.25
CA SER A 125 -21.71 -14.18 -6.78
C SER A 125 -20.50 -14.75 -6.01
N ASN A 126 -19.76 -13.92 -5.26
CA ASN A 126 -18.64 -14.39 -4.44
C ASN A 126 -19.05 -14.97 -3.06
N ASN A 127 -20.32 -14.81 -2.66
CA ASN A 127 -20.78 -15.22 -1.32
C ASN A 127 -21.60 -16.52 -1.31
N GLU A 128 -22.01 -17.04 -2.47
CA GLU A 128 -22.78 -18.29 -2.58
C GLU A 128 -21.92 -19.55 -2.81
N GLU A 129 -20.60 -19.43 -3.04
CA GLU A 129 -19.70 -20.58 -3.30
C GLU A 129 -18.92 -21.07 -2.06
N LYS A 130 -19.41 -20.82 -0.84
CA LYS A 130 -18.75 -21.28 0.40
C LYS A 130 -19.69 -21.89 1.44
N THR A 131 -20.75 -22.59 1.03
CA THR A 131 -21.62 -23.32 1.96
C THR A 131 -22.21 -24.60 1.37
N THR A 132 -21.40 -25.49 0.77
CA THR A 132 -21.80 -26.90 0.54
C THR A 132 -20.57 -27.79 0.37
N ASP A 133 -19.84 -28.11 1.46
CA ASP A 133 -19.11 -29.39 1.55
C ASP A 133 -18.65 -29.67 3.00
N GLU A 134 -19.57 -29.92 3.92
CA GLU A 134 -19.27 -30.66 5.17
C GLU A 134 -20.47 -31.50 5.60
N THR A 135 -20.72 -32.59 4.89
CA THR A 135 -21.29 -33.82 5.45
C THR A 135 -20.97 -34.96 4.50
N GLU A 136 -19.98 -35.80 4.86
CA GLU A 136 -19.99 -37.27 4.70
C GLU A 136 -18.54 -37.79 4.82
N THR A 137 -18.11 -38.08 6.05
CA THR A 137 -16.93 -38.92 6.31
C THR A 137 -17.38 -40.15 7.09
N ALA A 138 -17.66 -41.24 6.37
CA ALA A 138 -17.77 -42.58 6.91
C ALA A 138 -17.20 -43.62 5.92
N GLU A 139 -15.93 -43.95 6.13
CA GLU A 139 -15.34 -45.29 6.07
C GLU A 139 -15.73 -46.29 4.94
N LYS A 140 -14.77 -46.56 4.03
CA LYS A 140 -14.26 -47.93 3.73
C LYS A 140 -13.04 -47.92 2.79
N LYS A 141 -11.94 -48.52 3.28
CA LYS A 141 -10.72 -48.96 2.55
C LYS A 141 -10.88 -50.46 2.16
N PRO A 142 -9.93 -51.17 1.49
CA PRO A 142 -8.99 -50.88 0.38
C PRO A 142 -9.13 -51.89 -0.80
N THR A 143 -8.41 -51.67 -1.91
CA THR A 143 -7.47 -52.62 -2.60
C THR A 143 -7.46 -52.56 -4.15
N SER A 144 -6.25 -52.31 -4.68
CA SER A 144 -5.57 -53.07 -5.74
C SER A 144 -5.99 -52.97 -7.23
N SER A 145 -5.05 -52.39 -8.01
CA SER A 145 -4.47 -52.91 -9.27
C SER A 145 -5.15 -52.68 -10.63
N SER A 146 -4.55 -51.78 -11.41
CA SER A 146 -4.25 -51.88 -12.86
C SER A 146 -4.06 -50.45 -13.40
N LYS A 147 -3.15 -50.09 -14.31
CA LYS A 147 -2.15 -50.80 -15.10
C LYS A 147 -1.34 -49.70 -15.82
N ARG A 148 -0.03 -49.68 -15.56
CA ARG A 148 1.11 -49.43 -16.46
C ARG A 148 0.91 -48.71 -17.82
N THR A 149 1.91 -47.86 -18.11
CA THR A 149 2.52 -47.51 -19.43
C THR A 149 1.70 -46.62 -20.38
N SER A 150 2.23 -45.65 -21.15
CA SER A 150 3.59 -45.26 -21.53
C SER A 150 3.54 -43.95 -22.36
N THR A 151 4.57 -43.11 -22.20
CA THR A 151 5.26 -42.27 -23.21
C THR A 151 4.54 -41.84 -24.50
N LYS A 152 4.55 -40.53 -24.80
CA LYS A 152 5.09 -40.05 -26.09
C LYS A 152 5.56 -38.59 -26.05
N LYS A 153 6.88 -38.46 -25.99
CA LYS A 153 7.68 -37.33 -26.47
C LYS A 153 7.60 -37.35 -28.01
N SER A 154 7.12 -36.28 -28.62
CA SER A 154 7.24 -36.05 -30.07
C SER A 154 7.71 -34.64 -30.30
N THR A 155 9.04 -34.50 -30.38
CA THR A 155 9.72 -33.47 -31.15
C THR A 155 9.45 -33.73 -32.63
N SER A 156 8.91 -32.75 -33.37
CA SER A 156 8.95 -32.74 -34.83
C SER A 156 9.47 -31.41 -35.32
N SER A 157 10.72 -31.46 -35.76
CA SER A 157 11.35 -30.56 -36.73
C SER A 157 10.56 -30.52 -38.04
N THR A 158 10.40 -29.34 -38.65
CA THR A 158 10.18 -29.15 -40.10
C THR A 158 10.64 -27.71 -40.41
N LYS A 159 11.83 -27.50 -41.00
CA LYS A 159 12.08 -27.32 -42.45
C LYS A 159 11.29 -26.09 -42.94
N LYS A 160 11.92 -24.97 -43.29
CA LYS A 160 12.88 -24.76 -44.37
C LYS A 160 13.45 -23.35 -44.26
#